data_AF-A0A7S2CCF0-F1
#
_entry.id   AF-A0A7S2CCF0-F1
#
_cell.length_a   1.000
_cell.length_b   1.000
_cell.length_c   1.000
_cell.angle_alpha   90.00
_cell.angle_beta   90.00
_cell.angle_gamma   90.00
#
_symmetry.space_group_name_H-M   'P 1'
#
loop_
_entity.id
_entity.type
_entity.pdbx_description
1 polymer ?
#
loop_
_entity_poly.entity_id
_entity_poly.type
_entity_poly.pdbx_seq_one_letter_code
_entity_poly.pdbx_strand_id
1 'polypeptide(L)'
;ADAFVADVDAAYKQIHEDPRYTCVKPRFLLGKSIGGLIAALTVARHPRHFTGLLGLSGSYQLGPNLAPSGIVRLILRCLNCAVPKLPVRRPFDPELIVSDADALEKWRADPLSSKDKLRL
;
A
#
# COMPACT_ATOMS: atom_id res chain seq x y z
N ALA A 1 8.03 -1.43 3.70
CA ALA A 1 7.31 -2.45 2.92
C ALA A 1 7.34 -3.81 3.61
N ASP A 2 8.48 -4.23 4.16
CA ASP A 2 8.60 -5.55 4.79
C ASP A 2 7.66 -5.79 5.98
N ALA A 3 7.49 -4.79 6.85
CA ALA A 3 6.52 -4.86 7.94
C ALA A 3 5.08 -5.11 7.43
N PHE A 4 4.62 -4.35 6.44
CA PHE A 4 3.28 -4.55 5.86
C PHE A 4 3.09 -5.93 5.24
N VAL A 5 4.10 -6.49 4.58
CA VAL A 5 4.01 -7.86 4.05
C VAL A 5 3.90 -8.87 5.19
N ALA A 6 4.72 -8.71 6.24
CA ALA A 6 4.68 -9.57 7.41
C ALA A 6 3.32 -9.50 8.12
N ASP A 7 2.72 -8.31 8.22
CA ASP A 7 1.40 -8.12 8.81
C ASP A 7 0.31 -8.84 8.01
N VAL A 8 0.36 -8.76 6.67
CA VAL A 8 -0.59 -9.49 5.80
C VAL A 8 -0.39 -11.00 5.92
N ASP A 9 0.85 -11.47 6.00
CA ASP A 9 1.15 -12.89 6.20
C ASP A 9 0.67 -13.40 7.58
N ALA A 10 0.85 -12.60 8.63
CA ALA A 10 0.36 -12.92 9.97
C ALA A 10 -1.18 -13.00 9.99
N ALA A 11 -1.86 -12.02 9.38
CA ALA A 11 -3.32 -12.04 9.26
C ALA A 11 -3.80 -13.26 8.45
N TYR A 12 -3.10 -13.61 7.37
CA TYR A 12 -3.39 -14.81 6.60
C TYR A 12 -3.29 -16.07 7.48
N LYS A 13 -2.22 -16.24 8.25
CA LYS A 13 -2.03 -17.41 9.13
C LYS A 13 -3.13 -17.48 10.18
N GLN A 14 -3.39 -16.37 10.87
CA GLN A 14 -4.43 -16.29 11.88
C GLN A 14 -5.81 -16.69 11.34
N ILE A 15 -6.17 -16.24 10.13
CA ILE A 15 -7.45 -16.60 9.51
C ILE A 15 -7.51 -18.10 9.21
N HIS A 16 -6.43 -18.70 8.71
CA HIS A 16 -6.45 -20.11 8.26
C HIS A 16 -6.09 -21.13 9.36
N GLU A 17 -5.64 -20.66 10.53
CA GLU A 17 -5.55 -21.46 11.76
C GLU A 17 -6.94 -21.71 12.37
N ASP A 18 -7.92 -20.85 12.08
CA ASP A 18 -9.29 -21.06 12.52
C ASP A 18 -9.93 -22.25 11.77
N PRO A 19 -10.45 -23.27 12.49
CA PRO A 19 -11.06 -24.47 11.90
C PRO A 19 -12.10 -24.17 10.81
N ARG A 20 -12.83 -23.04 10.91
CA ARG A 20 -13.86 -22.62 9.95
C ARG A 20 -13.31 -22.38 8.55
N TYR A 21 -12.04 -22.00 8.43
CA TYR A 21 -11.43 -21.61 7.16
C TYR A 21 -10.37 -22.61 6.66
N THR A 22 -10.09 -23.68 7.41
CA THR A 22 -9.10 -24.71 7.05
C THR A 22 -9.38 -25.40 5.70
N CYS A 23 -10.66 -25.51 5.30
CA CYS A 23 -11.08 -26.13 4.05
C CYS A 23 -11.23 -25.14 2.88
N VAL A 24 -11.09 -23.83 3.12
CA VAL A 24 -11.23 -22.79 2.09
C VAL A 24 -9.97 -22.74 1.23
N LYS A 25 -10.07 -23.30 0.02
CA LYS A 25 -8.94 -23.36 -0.92
C LYS A 25 -8.77 -22.09 -1.77
N PRO A 26 -9.83 -21.50 -2.36
CA PRO A 26 -9.70 -20.26 -3.13
C PRO A 26 -9.47 -19.06 -2.22
N ARG A 27 -8.31 -18.42 -2.37
CA ARG A 27 -7.86 -17.33 -1.49
C ARG A 27 -7.40 -16.16 -2.33
N PHE A 28 -8.05 -15.01 -2.20
CA PHE A 28 -7.74 -13.83 -3.00
C PHE A 28 -7.24 -12.71 -2.09
N LEU A 29 -6.17 -12.04 -2.50
CA LEU A 29 -5.70 -10.82 -1.85
C LEU A 29 -6.16 -9.62 -2.66
N LEU A 30 -6.90 -8.71 -2.03
CA LEU A 30 -7.33 -7.46 -2.64
C LEU A 30 -6.49 -6.30 -2.10
N GLY A 31 -5.97 -5.47 -2.99
CA GLY A 31 -5.20 -4.29 -2.62
C GLY A 31 -5.58 -3.08 -3.46
N LYS A 32 -5.80 -1.93 -2.82
CA LYS A 32 -6.13 -0.65 -3.48
C LYS A 32 -4.99 0.36 -3.36
N SER A 33 -4.66 1.09 -4.43
CA SER A 33 -3.62 2.12 -4.44
C SER A 33 -2.28 1.56 -3.92
N ILE A 34 -1.68 2.15 -2.88
CA ILE A 34 -0.48 1.61 -2.22
C ILE A 34 -0.67 0.17 -1.69
N GLY A 35 -1.89 -0.17 -1.27
CA GLY A 35 -2.26 -1.52 -0.86
C GLY A 35 -2.18 -2.52 -2.01
N GLY A 36 -2.36 -2.08 -3.27
CA GLY A 36 -2.14 -2.92 -4.45
C GLY A 36 -0.67 -3.33 -4.59
N LEU A 37 0.25 -2.38 -4.42
CA LEU A 37 1.69 -2.65 -4.42
C LEU A 37 2.09 -3.61 -3.30
N ILE A 38 1.59 -3.38 -2.08
CA ILE A 38 1.84 -4.26 -0.93
C ILE A 38 1.31 -5.66 -1.23
N ALA A 39 0.07 -5.77 -1.71
CA ALA A 39 -0.55 -7.05 -2.05
C ALA A 39 0.23 -7.82 -3.11
N ALA A 40 0.69 -7.15 -4.18
CA ALA A 40 1.53 -7.77 -5.20
C ALA A 40 2.86 -8.28 -4.61
N LEU A 41 3.50 -7.48 -3.75
CA LEU A 41 4.74 -7.88 -3.08
C LEU A 41 4.51 -9.08 -2.14
N THR A 42 3.39 -9.10 -1.41
CA THR A 42 3.01 -10.22 -0.54
C THR A 42 2.80 -11.51 -1.33
N VAL A 43 2.06 -11.46 -2.45
CA VAL A 43 1.85 -12.63 -3.32
C VAL A 43 3.17 -13.13 -3.88
N ALA A 44 4.07 -12.23 -4.30
CA ALA A 44 5.38 -12.62 -4.80
C ALA A 44 6.25 -13.33 -3.73
N ARG A 45 6.14 -12.92 -2.45
CA ARG A 45 6.86 -13.53 -1.33
C ARG A 45 6.22 -14.81 -0.79
N HIS A 46 4.90 -14.92 -0.90
CA HIS A 46 4.11 -16.05 -0.41
C HIS A 46 3.22 -16.64 -1.51
N PRO A 47 3.80 -17.16 -2.63
CA PRO A 47 3.04 -17.54 -3.82
C PRO A 47 2.07 -18.72 -3.59
N ARG A 48 2.21 -19.45 -2.49
CA ARG A 48 1.35 -20.58 -2.12
C ARG A 48 0.17 -20.19 -1.22
N HIS A 49 0.16 -18.97 -0.68
CA HIS A 49 -0.90 -18.52 0.23
C HIS A 49 -2.16 -18.08 -0.53
N PHE A 50 -2.00 -17.58 -1.75
CA PHE A 50 -3.08 -16.96 -2.50
C PHE A 50 -3.28 -17.63 -3.86
N THR A 51 -4.54 -17.81 -4.23
CA THR A 51 -4.98 -18.22 -5.57
C THR A 51 -4.86 -17.08 -6.57
N GLY A 52 -5.05 -15.83 -6.12
CA GLY A 52 -4.98 -14.67 -7.01
C GLY A 52 -4.88 -13.33 -6.30
N LEU A 53 -4.55 -12.30 -7.08
CA LEU A 53 -4.43 -10.90 -6.67
C LEU A 53 -5.50 -10.07 -7.39
N LEU A 54 -6.22 -9.25 -6.63
CA LEU A 54 -7.12 -8.22 -7.13
C LEU A 54 -6.53 -6.84 -6.82
N GLY A 55 -5.84 -6.26 -7.80
CA GLY A 55 -5.18 -4.97 -7.68
C GLY A 55 -6.04 -3.82 -8.22
N LEU A 56 -6.53 -2.95 -7.34
CA LEU A 56 -7.36 -1.79 -7.70
C LEU A 56 -6.52 -0.52 -7.73
N SER A 57 -6.25 0.01 -8.92
CA SER A 57 -5.46 1.24 -9.12
C SER A 57 -4.08 1.18 -8.40
N GLY A 58 -3.47 -0.01 -8.40
CA GLY A 58 -2.17 -0.23 -7.75
C GLY A 58 -1.03 0.46 -8.50
N SER A 59 -0.04 0.97 -7.77
CA SER A 59 1.16 1.58 -8.35
C SER A 59 2.31 0.56 -8.41
N TYR A 60 2.47 -0.13 -9.54
CA TYR A 60 3.47 -1.20 -9.69
C TYR A 60 4.76 -0.74 -10.37
N GLN A 61 4.69 0.32 -11.17
CA GLN A 61 5.82 0.85 -11.91
C GLN A 61 5.73 2.37 -11.95
N LEU A 62 6.87 3.03 -11.78
CA LEU A 62 6.97 4.46 -12.03
C LEU A 62 7.02 4.68 -13.55
N GLY A 63 6.18 5.57 -14.06
CA GLY A 63 6.25 5.98 -15.47
C GLY A 63 7.65 6.52 -15.80
N PRO A 64 8.15 6.34 -17.03
CA PRO A 64 9.52 6.74 -17.40
C PRO A 64 9.78 8.24 -17.17
N ASN A 65 8.76 9.08 -17.35
CA ASN A 65 8.85 10.53 -17.10
C ASN A 65 8.71 10.93 -15.62
N LEU A 66 8.36 9.98 -14.75
CA LEU A 66 8.21 10.15 -13.30
C LEU A 66 9.34 9.47 -12.51
N ALA A 67 10.25 8.76 -13.20
CA ALA A 67 11.37 8.11 -12.56
C ALA A 67 12.33 9.18 -12.02
N PRO A 68 12.55 9.27 -10.69
CA PRO A 68 13.50 10.23 -10.15
C PRO A 68 14.90 9.91 -10.69
N SER A 69 15.65 10.96 -11.05
CA SER A 69 17.04 10.84 -11.49
C SER A 69 17.88 10.13 -10.43
N GLY A 70 18.99 9.52 -10.83
CA GLY A 70 19.88 8.79 -9.90
C GLY A 70 20.31 9.65 -8.70
N ILE A 71 20.54 10.94 -8.93
CA ILE A 71 20.89 11.92 -7.90
C ILE A 71 19.74 12.12 -6.91
N VAL A 72 18.50 12.28 -7.40
CA VAL A 72 17.32 12.43 -6.53
C VAL A 72 17.12 11.18 -5.68
N ARG A 73 17.32 9.99 -6.24
CA ARG A 73 17.24 8.73 -5.46
C ARG A 73 18.30 8.66 -4.37
N LEU A 74 19.52 9.12 -4.65
CA LEU A 74 20.60 9.15 -3.67
C LEU A 74 20.28 10.13 -2.53
N ILE A 75 19.81 11.33 -2.86
CA ILE A 75 19.37 12.33 -1.88
C ILE A 75 18.26 11.76 -1.01
N LEU A 76 17.23 11.13 -1.61
CA LEU A 76 16.14 10.50 -0.86
C LEU A 76 16.63 9.40 0.10
N ARG A 77 17.61 8.59 -0.32
CA ARG A 77 18.24 7.58 0.55
C ARG A 77 18.99 8.22 1.71
N CYS A 78 19.80 9.25 1.45
CA CYS A 78 20.54 9.96 2.49
C CYS A 78 19.58 10.65 3.48
N LEU A 79 18.50 11.26 2.99
CA LEU A 79 17.48 11.90 3.83
C LEU A 79 16.72 10.88 4.67
N ASN A 80 16.35 9.73 4.13
CA ASN A 80 15.74 8.65 4.91
C ASN A 80 16.67 8.17 6.04
N CYS A 81 17.97 8.07 5.79
CA CYS A 81 18.93 7.68 6.82
C CYS A 81 19.15 8.78 7.88
N ALA A 82 19.26 10.04 7.48
CA ALA A 82 19.63 11.14 8.38
C ALA A 82 18.43 11.77 9.11
N VAL A 83 17.28 11.89 8.44
CA VAL A 83 16.07 12.57 8.90
C VAL A 83 14.79 11.88 8.38
N PRO A 84 14.51 10.63 8.80
CA PRO A 84 13.33 9.89 8.33
C PRO A 84 12.02 10.60 8.71
N LYS A 85 11.98 11.31 9.84
CA LYS A 85 10.75 12.01 10.27
C LYS A 85 10.48 13.32 9.53
N LEU A 86 11.27 13.69 8.52
CA LEU A 86 11.08 14.93 7.77
C LEU A 86 9.78 14.86 6.97
N PRO A 87 8.82 15.79 7.19
CA PRO A 87 7.58 15.81 6.45
C PRO A 87 7.82 16.30 5.01
N VAL A 88 7.59 15.43 4.04
CA VAL A 88 7.55 15.75 2.62
C VAL A 88 6.16 16.30 2.27
N ARG A 89 6.03 17.01 1.14
CA ARG A 89 4.75 17.54 0.66
C ARG A 89 3.62 16.50 0.71
N ARG A 90 2.38 17.00 0.71
CA ARG A 90 1.18 16.15 0.67
C ARG A 90 1.30 15.12 -0.48
N PRO A 91 0.95 13.85 -0.22
CA PRO A 91 1.21 12.74 -1.13
C PRO A 91 0.50 12.86 -2.48
N PHE A 92 -0.68 13.47 -2.49
CA PHE A 92 -1.51 13.64 -3.68
C PHE A 92 -2.55 14.74 -3.42
N ASP A 93 -3.21 15.18 -4.49
CA ASP A 93 -4.37 16.05 -4.44
C ASP A 93 -5.63 15.21 -4.11
N PRO A 94 -6.35 15.48 -3.00
CA PRO A 94 -7.54 14.73 -2.63
C PRO A 94 -8.64 14.71 -3.69
N GLU A 95 -8.73 15.71 -4.56
CA GLU A 95 -9.72 15.76 -5.65
C GLU A 95 -9.46 14.67 -6.71
N LEU A 96 -8.27 14.09 -6.72
CA LEU A 96 -7.92 12.95 -7.58
C LEU A 96 -8.34 11.60 -6.97
N ILE A 97 -8.80 11.53 -5.72
CA ILE A 97 -9.26 10.27 -5.11
C ILE A 97 -10.58 9.82 -5.74
N VAL A 98 -11.51 10.76 -5.91
CA VAL A 98 -12.89 10.50 -6.31
C VAL A 98 -13.50 11.76 -6.92
N SER A 99 -14.25 11.61 -8.01
CA SER A 99 -14.95 12.71 -8.67
C SER A 99 -16.28 13.09 -7.98
N ASP A 100 -16.84 12.17 -7.20
CA ASP A 100 -18.03 12.38 -6.38
C ASP A 100 -17.70 13.24 -5.14
N ALA A 101 -18.33 14.41 -5.07
CA ALA A 101 -18.14 15.36 -3.97
C ALA A 101 -18.58 14.80 -2.61
N ASP A 102 -19.65 14.00 -2.56
CA ASP A 102 -20.15 13.43 -1.30
C ASP A 102 -19.18 12.38 -0.75
N ALA A 103 -18.61 11.56 -1.64
CA ALA A 103 -17.57 10.61 -1.27
C ALA A 103 -16.29 11.32 -0.79
N LEU A 104 -15.93 12.45 -1.41
CA LEU A 104 -14.78 13.24 -1.00
C LEU A 104 -14.98 13.88 0.39
N GLU A 105 -16.17 14.41 0.68
CA GLU A 105 -16.50 14.95 2.00
C GLU A 105 -16.48 13.87 3.08
N LYS A 106 -17.01 12.66 2.79
CA LYS A 106 -16.91 11.52 3.71
C LYS A 106 -15.45 11.16 4.03
N TRP A 107 -14.58 11.14 3.02
CA TRP A 107 -13.15 10.89 3.23
C TRP A 107 -12.47 11.99 4.06
N ARG A 108 -12.82 13.27 3.82
CA ARG A 108 -12.30 14.42 4.58
C ARG A 108 -12.67 14.32 6.06
N ALA A 109 -13.93 13.97 6.34
CA ALA A 109 -14.48 13.86 7.69
C ALA A 109 -14.03 12.61 8.46
N ASP A 110 -13.60 11.54 7.78
CA ASP A 110 -13.28 10.24 8.41
C ASP A 110 -12.05 10.32 9.34
N PRO A 111 -12.18 10.17 10.67
CA PRO A 111 -11.06 10.28 11.60
C PRO A 111 -10.00 9.18 11.44
N LEU A 112 -10.31 8.07 10.78
CA LEU A 112 -9.37 6.97 10.55
C LEU A 112 -8.48 7.21 9.33
N SER A 113 -8.89 8.10 8.43
CA SER A 113 -8.09 8.53 7.29
C SER A 113 -7.02 9.53 7.73
N SER A 114 -5.74 9.18 7.56
CA SER A 114 -4.63 10.10 7.83
C SER A 114 -4.58 11.21 6.77
N LYS A 115 -4.53 12.48 7.22
CA LYS A 115 -4.32 13.66 6.37
C LYS A 115 -2.94 14.28 6.56
N ASP A 116 -2.06 13.56 7.24
CA ASP A 116 -0.72 14.02 7.51
C ASP A 116 0.15 14.01 6.26
N LYS A 117 1.21 14.82 6.33
CA LYS A 117 2.28 14.79 5.34
C LYS A 117 3.01 13.44 5.40
N LEU A 118 3.40 12.92 4.23
CA LEU A 118 4.31 11.77 4.18
C LEU A 118 5.61 12.12 4.91
N ARG A 119 6.16 11.14 5.63
CA ARG A 119 7.48 11.22 6.26
C ARG A 119 8.42 10.28 5.50
N LEU A 120 9.72 10.57 5.46
CA LEU A 120 10.73 9.82 4.70
C LEU A 120 11.13 8.49 5.35
#